data_AF-A0A7X3QHV1-F1
#
_entry.id   AF-A0A7X3QHV1-F1
#
_cell.length_a   1.000
_cell.length_b   1.000
_cell.length_c   1.000
_cell.angle_alpha   90.00
_cell.angle_beta   90.00
_cell.angle_gamma   90.00
#
_symmetry.space_group_name_H-M   'P 1'
#
loop_
_entity.id
_entity.type
_entity.pdbx_description
1 polymer ?
#
loop_
_entity_poly.entity_id
_entity_poly.type
_entity_poly.pdbx_seq_one_letter_code
_entity_poly.pdbx_strand_id
1 'polypeptide(L)'
;MDEGMIAAIHDPEASDLEPRVKLAMMFVERWVRDDARSIDDGFFADLREHFSERELLELAITTGTVELSHKFNTAFGVIPRHEGDTYEVGTPSAPQYMRDHLASLGIEPPRATADR
;
A
#
# COMPACT_ATOMS: atom_id res chain seq x y z
N MET A 1 -8.12 -6.48 -15.46
CA MET A 1 -7.96 -5.03 -15.21
C MET A 1 -7.57 -4.40 -16.52
N ASP A 2 -8.38 -3.47 -17.02
CA ASP A 2 -8.10 -2.68 -18.22
C ASP A 2 -7.88 -1.21 -17.83
N GLU A 3 -7.55 -0.36 -18.80
CA GLU A 3 -7.33 1.06 -18.56
C GLU A 3 -8.57 1.78 -18.04
N GLY A 4 -9.77 1.33 -18.44
CA GLY A 4 -11.04 1.90 -17.96
C GLY A 4 -11.24 1.66 -16.47
N MET A 5 -10.94 0.44 -16.00
CA MET A 5 -10.94 0.09 -14.59
C MET A 5 -9.90 0.90 -13.80
N ILE A 6 -8.70 1.12 -14.36
CA ILE A 6 -7.66 1.94 -13.72
C ILE A 6 -8.15 3.39 -13.55
N ALA A 7 -8.75 3.97 -14.59
CA ALA A 7 -9.28 5.33 -14.52
C ALA A 7 -10.40 5.45 -13.46
N ALA A 8 -11.29 4.45 -13.39
CA ALA A 8 -12.40 4.42 -12.45
C ALA A 8 -11.97 4.31 -10.96
N ILE A 9 -10.77 3.80 -10.67
CA ILE A 9 -10.24 3.69 -9.29
C ILE A 9 -10.00 5.08 -8.67
N HIS A 10 -9.81 6.14 -9.47
CA HIS A 10 -9.57 7.49 -8.96
C HIS A 10 -10.81 8.17 -8.36
N ASP A 11 -12.01 7.74 -8.76
CA ASP A 11 -13.29 8.18 -8.20
C ASP A 11 -14.28 7.00 -8.17
N PRO A 12 -14.13 6.10 -7.18
CA PRO A 12 -14.90 4.86 -7.13
C PRO A 12 -16.40 5.12 -6.95
N GLU A 13 -16.77 6.16 -6.18
CA GLU A 13 -18.17 6.48 -5.89
C GLU A 13 -18.92 6.85 -7.17
N ALA A 14 -18.33 7.73 -8.00
CA ALA A 14 -18.94 8.19 -9.26
C ALA A 14 -18.76 7.22 -10.44
N SER A 15 -17.98 6.15 -10.28
CA SER A 15 -17.70 5.19 -11.36
C SER A 15 -18.85 4.19 -11.63
N ASP A 16 -18.73 3.39 -12.69
CA ASP A 16 -19.62 2.23 -12.95
C ASP A 16 -19.04 0.90 -12.41
N LEU A 17 -18.08 0.97 -11.48
CA LEU A 17 -17.50 -0.23 -10.86
C LEU A 17 -18.56 -1.03 -10.10
N GLU A 18 -18.38 -2.35 -10.02
CA GLU A 18 -19.26 -3.21 -9.23
C GLU A 18 -19.32 -2.75 -7.76
N PRO A 19 -20.48 -2.86 -7.09
CA PRO A 19 -20.64 -2.41 -5.70
C PRO A 19 -19.58 -2.96 -4.74
N ARG A 20 -19.24 -4.25 -4.89
CA ARG A 20 -18.18 -4.90 -4.11
C ARG A 20 -16.82 -4.22 -4.30
N VAL A 21 -16.46 -3.86 -5.53
CA VAL A 21 -15.19 -3.18 -5.84
C VAL A 21 -15.20 -1.75 -5.31
N LYS A 22 -16.30 -1.02 -5.47
CA LYS A 22 -16.45 0.33 -4.91
C LYS A 22 -16.23 0.35 -3.40
N LEU A 23 -16.91 -0.54 -2.67
CA LEU A 23 -16.79 -0.63 -1.22
C LEU A 23 -15.37 -0.97 -0.77
N ALA A 24 -14.67 -1.87 -1.48
CA ALA A 24 -13.26 -2.15 -1.19
C ALA A 24 -12.36 -0.92 -1.42
N MET A 25 -12.58 -0.15 -2.50
CA MET A 25 -11.81 1.08 -2.75
C MET A 25 -12.11 2.16 -1.71
N MET A 26 -13.38 2.34 -1.34
CA MET A 26 -13.78 3.25 -0.27
C MET A 26 -13.17 2.86 1.08
N PHE A 27 -13.09 1.55 1.38
CA PHE A 27 -12.42 1.06 2.58
C PHE A 27 -10.94 1.45 2.59
N VAL A 28 -10.22 1.22 1.49
CA VAL A 28 -8.81 1.62 1.35
C VAL A 28 -8.65 3.14 1.49
N GLU A 29 -9.53 3.92 0.87
CA GLU A 29 -9.49 5.38 0.91
C GLU A 29 -9.70 5.93 2.33
N ARG A 30 -10.73 5.44 3.04
CA ARG A 30 -11.00 5.81 4.44
C ARG A 30 -9.87 5.37 5.36
N TRP A 31 -9.30 4.19 5.12
CA TRP A 31 -8.16 3.68 5.88
C TRP A 31 -6.95 4.63 5.76
N VAL A 32 -6.59 5.00 4.54
CA VAL A 32 -5.36 5.78 4.27
C VAL A 32 -5.53 7.28 4.51
N ARG A 33 -6.67 7.87 4.14
CA ARG A 33 -6.88 9.34 4.22
C ARG A 33 -7.33 9.82 5.59
N ASP A 34 -8.03 8.98 6.35
CA ASP A 34 -8.68 9.36 7.60
C ASP A 34 -8.21 8.51 8.80
N ASP A 35 -7.07 7.83 8.66
CA ASP A 35 -6.52 6.91 9.67
C ASP A 35 -7.57 5.89 10.16
N ALA A 36 -8.39 5.38 9.23
CA ALA A 36 -9.50 4.46 9.47
C ALA A 36 -10.61 4.97 10.41
N ARG A 37 -10.63 6.25 10.81
CA ARG A 37 -11.61 6.79 11.78
C ARG A 37 -13.06 6.78 11.28
N SER A 38 -13.25 6.81 9.96
CA SER A 38 -14.55 6.75 9.28
C SER A 38 -14.98 5.33 8.86
N ILE A 39 -14.25 4.30 9.29
CA ILE A 39 -14.64 2.89 9.13
C ILE A 39 -15.43 2.48 10.38
N ASP A 40 -16.68 2.90 10.44
CA ASP A 40 -17.60 2.65 11.55
C ASP A 40 -18.44 1.37 11.35
N ASP A 41 -19.25 1.04 12.36
CA ASP A 41 -20.14 -0.13 12.33
C ASP A 41 -21.14 -0.09 11.16
N GLY A 42 -21.55 1.10 10.72
CA GLY A 42 -22.44 1.27 9.58
C GLY A 42 -21.75 0.87 8.28
N PHE A 43 -20.53 1.36 8.08
CA PHE A 43 -19.74 0.99 6.91
C PHE A 43 -19.33 -0.50 6.92
N PHE A 44 -19.06 -1.08 8.09
CA PHE A 44 -18.87 -2.53 8.21
C PHE A 44 -20.16 -3.31 7.93
N ALA A 45 -21.34 -2.76 8.18
CA ALA A 45 -22.59 -3.39 7.77
C ALA A 45 -22.71 -3.44 6.25
N ASP A 46 -22.46 -2.32 5.55
CA ASP A 46 -22.47 -2.25 4.09
C ASP A 46 -21.46 -3.24 3.46
N LEU A 47 -20.26 -3.30 4.02
CA LEU A 47 -19.21 -4.24 3.60
C LEU A 47 -19.64 -5.71 3.75
N ARG A 48 -20.33 -6.06 4.83
CA ARG A 48 -20.80 -7.45 5.05
C ARG A 48 -21.89 -7.91 4.10
N GLU A 49 -22.55 -7.00 3.37
CA GLU A 49 -23.47 -7.38 2.30
C GLU A 49 -22.74 -8.00 1.10
N HIS A 50 -21.45 -7.69 0.93
CA HIS A 50 -20.65 -8.09 -0.22
C HIS A 50 -19.43 -8.97 0.12
N PHE A 51 -18.99 -8.97 1.37
CA PHE A 51 -17.80 -9.68 1.83
C PHE A 51 -18.10 -10.55 3.05
N SER A 52 -17.53 -11.76 3.07
CA SER A 52 -17.45 -12.58 4.28
C SER A 52 -16.49 -11.97 5.30
N GLU A 53 -16.61 -12.36 6.57
CA GLU A 53 -15.70 -11.91 7.64
C GLU A 53 -14.23 -12.22 7.32
N ARG A 54 -13.97 -13.36 6.69
CA ARG A 54 -12.63 -13.74 6.24
C ARG A 54 -12.12 -12.78 5.17
N GLU A 55 -12.92 -12.46 4.17
CA GLU A 55 -12.52 -11.53 3.10
C GLU A 55 -12.30 -10.11 3.64
N LEU A 56 -13.08 -9.69 4.63
CA LEU A 56 -12.87 -8.40 5.31
C LEU A 56 -11.54 -8.35 6.06
N LEU A 57 -11.19 -9.44 6.74
CA LEU A 57 -9.88 -9.54 7.40
C LEU A 57 -8.75 -9.50 6.37
N GLU A 58 -8.87 -10.24 5.27
CA GLU A 58 -7.89 -10.24 4.18
C GLU A 58 -7.75 -8.85 3.53
N LEU A 59 -8.87 -8.12 3.35
CA LEU A 59 -8.89 -6.74 2.85
C LEU A 59 -8.13 -5.80 3.80
N ALA A 60 -8.38 -5.88 5.11
CA ALA A 60 -7.68 -5.08 6.12
C ALA A 60 -6.18 -5.37 6.16
N ILE A 61 -5.78 -6.65 6.17
CA ILE A 61 -4.36 -7.06 6.18
C ILE A 61 -3.65 -6.56 4.92
N THR A 62 -4.28 -6.73 3.75
CA THR A 62 -3.71 -6.30 2.48
C THR A 62 -3.51 -4.79 2.46
N THR A 63 -4.54 -4.04 2.89
CA THR A 63 -4.50 -2.58 2.95
C THR A 63 -3.40 -2.09 3.87
N GLY A 64 -3.34 -2.60 5.11
CA GLY A 64 -2.31 -2.22 6.08
C GLY A 64 -0.89 -2.59 5.64
N THR A 65 -0.71 -3.72 4.97
CA THR A 65 0.61 -4.16 4.47
C THR A 65 1.13 -3.21 3.38
N VAL A 66 0.26 -2.85 2.43
CA VAL A 66 0.63 -1.93 1.35
C VAL A 66 0.86 -0.52 1.90
N GLU A 67 0.01 -0.05 2.82
CA GLU A 67 0.17 1.26 3.46
C GLU A 67 1.48 1.36 4.26
N LEU A 68 1.82 0.33 5.05
CA LEU A 68 3.10 0.26 5.76
C LEU A 68 4.28 0.32 4.79
N SER A 69 4.21 -0.44 3.69
CA SER A 69 5.26 -0.45 2.67
C SER A 69 5.41 0.92 2.01
N HIS A 70 4.32 1.62 1.71
CA HIS A 70 4.36 3.00 1.21
C HIS A 70 5.01 3.95 2.21
N LYS A 71 4.60 3.94 3.48
CA LYS A 71 5.19 4.79 4.53
C LYS A 71 6.67 4.50 4.72
N PHE A 72 7.07 3.23 4.71
CA PHE A 72 8.48 2.81 4.76
C PHE A 72 9.25 3.37 3.56
N ASN A 73 8.75 3.16 2.34
CA ASN A 73 9.43 3.62 1.13
C ASN A 73 9.59 5.13 1.11
N THR A 74 8.56 5.89 1.51
CA THR A 74 8.63 7.35 1.63
C THR A 74 9.63 7.79 2.69
N ALA A 75 9.60 7.18 3.88
CA ALA A 75 10.48 7.56 4.99
C ALA A 75 11.96 7.28 4.70
N PHE A 76 12.25 6.19 3.99
CA PHE A 76 13.61 5.76 3.67
C PHE A 76 14.03 6.10 2.24
N GLY A 77 13.28 6.92 1.51
CA GLY A 77 13.65 7.35 0.16
C GLY A 77 13.83 6.19 -0.82
N VAL A 78 13.07 5.12 -0.66
CA VAL A 78 13.05 3.99 -1.59
C VAL A 78 12.22 4.40 -2.80
N ILE A 79 12.90 4.78 -3.88
CA ILE A 79 12.27 5.22 -5.11
C ILE A 79 12.20 4.02 -6.07
N PRO A 80 11.01 3.65 -6.57
CA PRO A 80 10.89 2.69 -7.66
C PRO A 80 11.60 3.26 -8.90
N ARG A 81 12.54 2.49 -9.47
CA ARG A 81 13.16 2.81 -10.75
C ARG A 81 12.56 1.92 -11.82
N HIS A 82 12.23 2.52 -12.95
CA HIS A 82 11.78 1.80 -14.14
C HIS A 82 12.93 1.74 -15.14
N GLU A 83 13.46 0.55 -15.39
CA GLU A 83 14.48 0.30 -16.41
C GLU A 83 13.95 -0.79 -17.37
N GLY A 84 13.69 -0.40 -18.62
CA GLY A 84 13.13 -1.31 -19.62
C GLY A 84 11.73 -1.82 -19.22
N ASP A 85 11.56 -3.14 -19.15
CA ASP A 85 10.32 -3.79 -18.72
C ASP A 85 10.37 -4.22 -17.22
N THR A 86 11.37 -3.73 -16.47
CA THR A 86 11.59 -4.13 -15.08
C THR A 86 11.43 -2.97 -14.12
N TYR A 87 10.79 -3.27 -12.98
CA TYR A 87 10.72 -2.38 -11.83
C TYR A 87 11.80 -2.80 -10.83
N GLU A 88 12.76 -1.93 -10.58
CA GLU A 88 13.74 -2.10 -9.52
C GLU A 88 13.35 -1.26 -8.30
N VAL A 89 13.54 -1.83 -7.13
CA VAL A 89 13.30 -1.14 -5.87
C VAL A 89 14.65 -0.62 -5.38
N GLY A 90 14.80 0.70 -5.27
CA GLY A 90 16.03 1.32 -4.81
C GLY A 90 16.42 0.88 -3.39
N THR A 91 17.70 1.04 -3.02
CA THR A 91 18.17 0.73 -1.67
C THR A 91 17.65 1.78 -0.66
N PRO A 92 17.13 1.38 0.51
CA PRO A 92 16.73 2.32 1.55
C PRO A 92 17.86 3.28 1.96
N SER A 93 17.59 4.58 1.94
CA SER A 93 18.48 5.64 2.41
C SER A 93 18.27 5.88 3.91
N ALA A 94 18.74 4.93 4.73
CA ALA A 94 18.73 5.09 6.18
C ALA A 94 19.72 6.19 6.63
N PRO A 95 19.40 7.06 7.60
CA PRO A 95 20.35 8.02 8.17
C PRO A 95 21.65 7.38 8.67
N GLN A 96 22.75 8.14 8.71
CA GLN A 96 24.08 7.60 9.09
C GLN A 96 24.08 6.86 10.43
N TYR A 97 23.45 7.43 11.47
CA TYR A 97 23.41 6.80 12.78
C TYR A 97 22.71 5.43 12.79
N MET A 98 21.72 5.21 11.92
CA MET A 98 21.06 3.91 11.77
C MET A 98 21.98 2.92 11.08
N ARG A 99 22.71 3.35 10.06
CA ARG A 99 23.70 2.51 9.36
C ARG A 99 24.81 2.07 10.33
N ASP A 100 25.30 2.99 11.15
CA ASP A 100 26.32 2.71 12.17
C ASP A 100 25.80 1.70 13.20
N HIS A 101 24.54 1.83 13.60
CA HIS A 101 23.91 0.88 14.51
C HIS A 101 23.76 -0.52 13.88
N LEU A 102 23.29 -0.62 12.64
CA LEU A 102 23.22 -1.91 11.93
C LEU A 102 24.59 -2.58 11.82
N ALA A 103 25.62 -1.81 11.47
CA ALA A 103 26.99 -2.30 11.42
C ALA A 103 27.47 -2.81 12.81
N SER A 104 27.10 -2.13 13.90
CA SER A 104 27.41 -2.58 15.27
C SER A 104 26.75 -3.91 15.65
N LEU A 105 25.63 -4.26 14.99
CA LEU A 105 24.94 -5.53 15.15
C LEU A 105 25.47 -6.63 14.19
N GLY A 106 26.48 -6.33 13.37
CA GLY A 106 26.98 -7.25 12.34
C GLY A 106 26.02 -7.42 11.15
N ILE A 107 25.06 -6.49 10.98
CA ILE A 107 24.12 -6.48 9.87
C ILE A 107 24.72 -5.58 8.79
N GLU A 108 25.24 -6.18 7.70
CA GLU A 108 25.66 -5.41 6.54
C GLU A 108 24.43 -4.81 5.83
N PRO A 109 24.48 -3.53 5.42
CA PRO A 109 23.41 -2.97 4.60
C PRO A 109 23.32 -3.76 3.28
N PRO A 110 22.11 -3.91 2.72
CA PRO A 110 21.97 -4.52 1.40
C PRO A 110 22.89 -3.79 0.41
N ARG A 111 23.71 -4.57 -0.32
CA ARG A 111 24.59 -4.00 -1.34
C ARG A 111 23.70 -3.27 -2.35
N ALA A 112 23.99 -2.00 -2.61
CA ALA A 112 23.44 -1.32 -3.76
C ALA A 112 23.69 -2.22 -4.98
N THR A 113 22.65 -2.55 -5.73
CA THR A 113 22.82 -3.10 -7.06
C THR A 113 23.67 -2.09 -7.81
N ALA A 114 24.89 -2.50 -8.19
CA ALA A 114 25.79 -1.62 -8.90
C ALA A 114 25.08 -1.14 -10.17
N ASP A 115 25.07 0.18 -10.40
CA ASP A 115 24.67 0.77 -11.69
C ASP A 115 25.30 -0.07 -12.81
N ARG A 116 24.47 -0.77 -13.57
CA ARG A 116 24.86 -1.52 -14.78
C ARG A 116 24.16 -0.91 -15.98
#